data_AF-A0A840NN08-F1
#
_entry.id   AF-A0A840NN08-F1
#
_cell.length_a   1.000
_cell.length_b   1.000
_cell.length_c   1.000
_cell.angle_alpha   90.00
_cell.angle_beta   90.00
_cell.angle_gamma   90.00
#
_symmetry.space_group_name_H-M   'P 1'
#
loop_
_entity.id
_entity.type
_entity.pdbx_description
1 polymer ?
#
loop_
_entity_poly.entity_id
_entity_poly.type
_entity_poly.pdbx_seq_one_letter_code
_entity_poly.pdbx_strand_id
1 'polypeptide(L)' 'MATLPCVWHYEEAHDLTFRWGRKDGYIAVLSGDRTYEHHDHGLVARVPVSAGWVSGEDIKLRARRWIRTNR' A
#
# COMPACT_ATOMS: atom_id res chain seq x y z
N MET A 1 -10.11 -18.37 -11.31
CA MET A 1 -10.37 -17.29 -10.33
C MET A 1 -9.57 -16.08 -10.75
N ALA A 2 -10.22 -14.98 -11.17
CA ALA A 2 -9.48 -13.79 -11.58
C ALA A 2 -8.78 -13.18 -10.37
N THR A 3 -7.44 -13.24 -10.35
CA THR A 3 -6.60 -12.50 -9.41
C THR A 3 -6.82 -11.02 -9.72
N LEU A 4 -7.63 -10.34 -8.92
CA LEU A 4 -7.79 -8.90 -9.06
C LEU A 4 -6.40 -8.26 -8.94
N PRO A 5 -6.01 -7.35 -9.86
CA PRO A 5 -4.65 -6.83 -9.88
C PRO A 5 -4.35 -6.16 -8.54
N CYS A 6 -3.28 -6.62 -7.88
CA CYS A 6 -2.74 -5.95 -6.70
C CYS A 6 -2.26 -4.57 -7.11
N VAL A 7 -2.61 -3.55 -6.33
CA VAL A 7 -2.17 -2.18 -6.55
C VAL A 7 -1.00 -1.92 -5.60
N TRP A 8 0.06 -1.31 -6.10
CA TRP A 8 1.20 -0.90 -5.28
C TRP A 8 1.64 0.52 -5.65
N HIS A 9 2.15 1.25 -4.66
CA HIS A 9 2.73 2.58 -4.80
C HIS A 9 3.98 2.69 -3.94
N TYR A 10 5.12 2.96 -4.57
CA TYR A 10 6.38 3.21 -3.88
C TYR A 10 6.61 4.71 -3.73
N GLU A 11 6.89 5.16 -2.52
CA GLU A 11 7.20 6.54 -2.18
C GLU A 11 8.71 6.68 -1.88
N GLU A 12 9.46 7.06 -2.90
CA GLU A 12 10.93 7.12 -2.85
C GLU A 12 11.46 8.06 -1.75
N ALA A 13 10.84 9.22 -1.56
CA ALA A 13 11.26 10.20 -0.55
C ALA A 13 11.20 9.66 0.89
N HIS A 14 10.40 8.62 1.13
CA HIS A 14 10.22 8.04 2.45
C HIS A 14 10.73 6.60 2.55
N ASP A 15 11.16 6.02 1.42
CA ASP A 15 11.55 4.62 1.31
C ASP A 15 10.43 3.67 1.77
N LEU A 16 9.18 3.97 1.39
CA LEU A 16 7.99 3.24 1.80
C LEU A 16 7.18 2.71 0.62
N THR A 17 6.64 1.51 0.78
CA THR A 17 5.78 0.86 -0.23
C THR A 17 4.39 0.64 0.33
N PHE A 18 3.38 1.11 -0.38
CA PHE A 18 1.98 0.94 -0.06
C PHE A 18 1.39 -0.11 -0.99
N ARG A 19 0.92 -1.22 -0.44
CA ARG A 19 0.38 -2.36 -1.18
C ARG A 19 -1.04 -2.64 -0.78
N TRP A 20 -1.94 -2.75 -1.75
CA TRP A 20 -3.33 -3.13 -1.53
C TRP A 20 -3.75 -4.22 -2.51
N GLY A 21 -4.02 -5.41 -1.99
CA GLY A 21 -4.75 -6.42 -2.74
C GLY A 21 -6.22 -6.02 -2.80
N ARG A 22 -6.83 -6.04 -3.98
CA ARG A 22 -8.22 -5.60 -4.20
C ARG A 22 -9.29 -6.32 -3.35
N LYS A 23 -8.92 -7.37 -2.62
CA LYS A 23 -9.78 -8.10 -1.65
C LYS A 23 -9.32 -7.95 -0.20
N ASP A 24 -8.19 -7.31 0.05
CA ASP A 24 -7.70 -7.06 1.38
C ASP A 24 -8.44 -5.88 2.00
N GLY A 25 -8.83 -6.03 3.27
CA GLY A 25 -9.44 -4.96 4.07
C GLY A 25 -8.44 -3.90 4.52
N TYR A 26 -7.19 -3.94 4.06
CA TYR A 26 -6.13 -3.03 4.46
C TYR A 26 -5.07 -2.84 3.35
N ILE A 27 -4.38 -1.71 3.39
CA ILE A 27 -3.11 -1.47 2.71
C ILE A 27 -1.97 -1.90 3.65
N ALA A 28 -1.05 -2.73 3.16
CA ALA A 28 0.22 -2.96 3.83
C ALA A 28 1.19 -1.82 3.50
N VAL A 29 1.82 -1.24 4.52
CA VAL A 29 2.91 -0.28 4.39
C VAL A 29 4.21 -1.01 4.71
N LEU A 30 5.13 -1.07 3.77
CA LEU A 30 6.42 -1.78 3.87
C LEU A 30 7.56 -0.75 3.81
N SER A 31 8.70 -1.01 4.46
CA SER A 31 9.90 -0.19 4.40
C SER A 31 10.92 -0.84 3.47
N GLY A 32 11.47 -0.07 2.52
CA GLY A 32 12.55 -0.53 1.64
C GLY A 32 12.16 -1.60 0.61
N ASP A 33 10.88 -1.97 0.51
CA ASP A 33 10.41 -3.00 -0.41
C ASP A 33 10.18 -2.43 -1.82
N ARG A 34 11.25 -2.33 -2.61
CA ARG A 34 11.20 -1.87 -4.01
C ARG A 34 10.87 -2.99 -4.99
N THR A 35 10.86 -4.22 -4.51
CA THR A 35 10.76 -5.43 -5.33
C THR A 35 9.32 -5.89 -5.50
N TYR A 36 9.04 -6.49 -6.65
CA TYR A 36 7.77 -7.19 -6.88
C TYR A 36 7.68 -8.50 -6.07
N GLU A 37 8.79 -8.95 -5.49
CA GLU A 37 8.91 -10.25 -4.83
C GLU A 37 8.23 -10.25 -3.45
N HIS A 38 7.35 -11.22 -3.28
CA HIS A 38 6.24 -11.19 -2.33
C HIS A 38 6.62 -11.69 -0.93
N HIS A 39 7.45 -10.95 -0.20
CA HIS A 39 7.73 -11.26 1.20
C HIS A 39 7.27 -10.10 2.08
N ASP A 40 6.46 -10.35 3.12
CA ASP A 40 6.06 -9.36 4.14
C ASP A 40 7.25 -8.83 4.99
N HIS A 41 8.48 -8.99 4.51
CA HIS A 41 9.67 -8.43 5.10
C HIS A 41 9.56 -6.90 5.06
N GLY A 42 9.68 -6.27 6.23
CA GLY A 42 9.62 -4.81 6.33
C GLY A 42 8.22 -4.21 6.51
N LEU A 43 7.19 -4.99 6.89
CA LEU A 43 5.87 -4.43 7.26
C LEU A 43 5.99 -3.42 8.41
N VAL A 44 5.68 -2.16 8.10
CA VAL A 44 5.65 -1.02 9.02
C VAL A 44 4.26 -0.84 9.61
N ALA A 45 3.22 -0.94 8.77
CA ALA A 45 1.85 -0.68 9.21
C ALA A 45 0.80 -1.35 8.32
N ARG A 46 -0.41 -1.46 8.86
CA ARG A 46 -1.62 -1.85 8.12
C ARG A 46 -2.64 -0.71 8.20
N VAL A 47 -3.02 -0.15 7.05
CA VAL A 47 -3.99 0.94 6.97
C VAL A 47 -5.33 0.38 6.51
N PRO A 48 -6.39 0.41 7.33
CA PRO A 48 -7.68 -0.17 6.94
C PRO A 48 -8.26 0.55 5.72
N VAL A 49 -8.82 -0.24 4.80
CA VAL A 49 -9.50 0.24 3.60
C VAL A 49 -11.00 0.23 3.83
N SER A 50 -11.67 1.34 3.53
CA SER A 50 -13.13 1.45 3.60
C SER A 50 -13.79 1.02 2.28
N ALA A 51 -15.03 0.57 2.33
CA ALA A 51 -15.81 0.23 1.13
C ALA A 51 -16.02 1.51 0.28
N GLY A 52 -15.38 1.58 -0.89
CA GLY A 52 -15.38 2.77 -1.75
C GLY A 52 -14.05 3.01 -2.47
N TRP A 53 -13.05 2.18 -2.21
CA TRP A 53 -11.77 2.24 -2.90
C TRP A 53 -11.85 1.43 -4.19
N VAL A 54 -11.43 2.02 -5.30
CA VAL A 54 -11.67 1.43 -6.63
C VAL A 54 -10.42 1.45 -7.51
N SER A 55 -9.43 2.30 -7.20
CA SER A 55 -8.34 2.62 -8.12
C SER A 55 -6.94 2.72 -7.50
N GLY A 56 -5.92 2.72 -8.36
CA GLY A 56 -4.53 2.99 -7.99
C GLY A 56 -4.21 4.45 -7.72
N GLU A 57 -5.14 5.38 -7.92
CA GLU A 57 -4.96 6.77 -7.49
C GLU A 57 -5.31 6.94 -6.00
N ASP A 58 -6.29 6.16 -5.52
CA ASP A 58 -6.70 6.17 -4.11
C ASP A 58 -5.55 5.78 -3.17
N ILE A 59 -4.74 4.77 -3.56
CA ILE A 59 -3.59 4.33 -2.77
C ILE A 59 -2.52 5.42 -2.66
N LYS A 60 -2.27 6.20 -3.73
CA LYS A 60 -1.32 7.31 -3.73
C LYS A 60 -1.76 8.43 -2.80
N LEU A 61 -3.04 8.81 -2.89
CA LEU A 61 -3.60 9.84 -2.02
C LEU A 61 -3.51 9.43 -0.54
N ARG A 62 -3.76 8.16 -0.23
CA ARG A 62 -3.68 7.66 1.14
C ARG A 62 -2.26 7.48 1.63
N ALA A 63 -1.34 7.01 0.79
CA ALA A 63 0.08 6.96 1.10
C ALA A 63 0.58 8.30 1.60
N ARG A 64 0.30 9.38 0.85
CA ARG A 64 0.65 10.75 1.24
C ARG A 64 -0.02 11.20 2.54
N ARG A 65 -1.30 10.88 2.74
CA ARG A 65 -2.00 11.21 3.99
C ARG A 65 -1.42 10.47 5.20
N TRP A 66 -1.13 9.18 5.04
CA TRP A 66 -0.56 8.35 6.09
C TRP A 66 0.82 8.86 6.47
N ILE A 67 1.68 9.15 5.48
CA ILE A 67 3.01 9.74 5.70
C ILE A 67 2.91 11.03 6.49
N ARG A 68 2.03 11.97 6.07
CA ARG A 68 1.84 13.25 6.77
C ARG A 68 1.36 13.09 8.23
N THR A 69 0.69 11.99 8.55
CA THR A 69 0.13 11.77 9.89
C THR A 69 1.11 11.04 10.81
N ASN A 70 2.05 10.27 10.24
CA ASN A 70 2.93 9.35 10.99
C ASN A 70 4.43 9.71 10.87
N ARG A 71 4.78 10.79 10.16
CA ARG A 71 6.11 11.41 10.12
C ARG A 71 5.97 12.92 10.26
#